data_AF-A0A849G7L6-F1
#
_entry.id   AF-A0A849G7L6-F1
#
_cell.length_a   1.000
_cell.length_b   1.000
_cell.length_c   1.000
_cell.angle_alpha   90.00
_cell.angle_beta   90.00
_cell.angle_gamma   90.00
#
_symmetry.space_group_name_H-M   'P 1'
#
loop_
_entity.id
_entity.type
_entity.pdbx_description
1 polymer ?
#
loop_
_entity_poly.entity_id
_entity_poly.type
_entity_poly.pdbx_seq_one_letter_code
_entity_poly.pdbx_strand_id
1 'polypeptide(L)'
;MDTRAIIEKVRDGSEPSQAELSWFAKGLANGGVTDAQAGAFAMAVCLKGLSEEARVALTLAMRDSGDVLAWDGDVPVIDKHSTGGIGDCVSLVLAPMLAAVGARVPMISGRGLGHTGGTLDKLEAIPGVSTDVDEDDLRRMVAATGAAIVSASRRIAPADKRLYAVR
;
A
#
# COMPACT_ATOMS: atom_id res chain seq x y z
N MET A 1 -19.21 -17.22 2.41
CA MET A 1 -18.78 -16.83 1.06
C MET A 1 -17.79 -17.85 0.55
N ASP A 2 -17.71 -18.03 -0.76
CA ASP A 2 -16.89 -19.04 -1.41
C ASP A 2 -15.99 -18.36 -2.44
N THR A 3 -14.68 -18.62 -2.36
CA THR A 3 -13.66 -18.09 -3.27
C THR A 3 -13.98 -18.40 -4.73
N ARG A 4 -14.49 -19.60 -5.01
CA ARG A 4 -14.84 -20.02 -6.37
C ARG A 4 -15.95 -19.13 -6.96
N ALA A 5 -17.03 -18.92 -6.21
CA ALA A 5 -18.16 -18.11 -6.65
C ALA A 5 -17.76 -16.65 -6.95
N ILE A 6 -16.84 -16.09 -6.16
CA ILE A 6 -16.32 -14.72 -6.38
C ILE A 6 -15.52 -14.66 -7.69
N ILE A 7 -14.65 -15.65 -7.94
CA ILE A 7 -13.87 -15.73 -9.18
C ILE A 7 -14.79 -15.93 -10.40
N GLU A 8 -15.80 -16.80 -10.29
CA GLU A 8 -16.78 -17.03 -11.36
C GLU A 8 -17.54 -15.75 -11.73
N LYS A 9 -17.95 -14.94 -10.74
CA LYS A 9 -18.57 -13.64 -10.99
C LYS A 9 -17.68 -12.74 -11.85
N VAL A 10 -16.43 -12.51 -11.43
CA VAL A 10 -15.51 -11.62 -12.18
C VAL A 10 -15.25 -12.20 -13.57
N ARG A 11 -15.00 -13.50 -13.68
CA ARG A 11 -14.77 -14.20 -14.96
C ARG A 11 -15.93 -13.99 -15.93
N ASP A 12 -17.16 -14.04 -15.44
CA ASP A 12 -18.39 -13.92 -16.24
C ASP A 12 -18.80 -12.45 -16.47
N GLY A 13 -17.99 -11.48 -16.01
CA GLY A 13 -18.24 -10.05 -16.18
C GLY A 13 -19.25 -9.48 -15.19
N SER A 14 -19.57 -10.22 -14.13
CA SER A 14 -20.40 -9.75 -13.01
C SER A 14 -19.51 -9.21 -11.88
N GLU A 15 -20.02 -8.24 -11.15
CA GLU A 15 -19.26 -7.58 -10.09
C GLU A 15 -19.46 -8.25 -8.73
N PRO A 16 -18.37 -8.59 -8.01
CA PRO A 16 -18.46 -8.97 -6.62
C PRO A 16 -18.95 -7.79 -5.78
N SER A 17 -19.80 -8.07 -4.80
CA SER A 17 -20.22 -7.07 -3.81
C SER A 17 -19.04 -6.63 -2.93
N GLN A 18 -19.18 -5.46 -2.29
CA GLN A 18 -18.20 -4.98 -1.31
C GLN A 18 -17.89 -6.02 -0.23
N ALA A 19 -18.92 -6.70 0.29
CA ALA A 19 -18.76 -7.73 1.31
C ALA A 19 -17.96 -8.94 0.80
N GLU A 20 -18.15 -9.32 -0.47
CA GLU A 20 -17.37 -10.38 -1.11
C GLU A 20 -15.90 -9.98 -1.30
N LEU A 21 -15.63 -8.73 -1.71
CA LEU A 21 -14.26 -8.21 -1.84
C LEU A 21 -13.57 -8.10 -0.48
N SER A 22 -14.25 -7.65 0.57
CA SER A 22 -13.74 -7.66 1.94
C SER A 22 -13.42 -9.07 2.43
N TRP A 23 -14.30 -10.03 2.15
CA TRP A 23 -14.07 -11.44 2.51
C TRP A 23 -12.86 -12.01 1.74
N PHE A 24 -12.75 -11.72 0.45
CA PHE A 24 -11.63 -12.17 -0.39
C PHE A 24 -10.30 -11.57 0.05
N ALA A 25 -10.24 -10.26 0.32
CA ALA A 25 -9.04 -9.58 0.82
C ALA A 25 -8.59 -10.14 2.17
N LYS A 26 -9.53 -10.40 3.09
CA LYS A 26 -9.22 -11.08 4.35
C LYS A 26 -8.65 -12.47 4.11
N GLY A 27 -9.22 -13.21 3.15
CA GLY A 27 -8.73 -14.51 2.72
C GLY A 27 -7.31 -14.47 2.13
N LEU A 28 -6.97 -13.43 1.36
CA LEU A 28 -5.59 -13.19 0.92
C LEU A 28 -4.68 -12.98 2.14
N ALA A 29 -5.01 -12.04 3.02
CA ALA A 29 -4.19 -11.69 4.17
C ALA A 29 -3.92 -12.86 5.13
N ASN A 30 -4.93 -13.71 5.38
CA ASN A 30 -4.81 -14.84 6.33
C ASN A 30 -4.51 -16.21 5.69
N GLY A 31 -4.45 -16.28 4.35
CA GLY A 31 -4.20 -17.51 3.60
C GLY A 31 -5.39 -18.45 3.41
N GLY A 32 -6.61 -17.98 3.67
CA GLY A 32 -7.83 -18.67 3.25
C GLY A 32 -8.05 -18.67 1.72
N VAL A 33 -7.40 -17.74 0.99
CA VAL A 33 -7.32 -17.76 -0.48
C VAL A 33 -5.94 -18.29 -0.86
N THR A 34 -5.93 -19.38 -1.63
CA THR A 34 -4.68 -19.98 -2.11
C THR A 34 -4.06 -19.16 -3.24
N ASP A 35 -2.77 -19.38 -3.53
CA ASP A 35 -2.08 -18.64 -4.59
C ASP A 35 -2.68 -18.92 -5.97
N ALA A 36 -3.16 -20.16 -6.21
CA ALA A 36 -3.88 -20.51 -7.42
C ALA A 36 -5.21 -19.75 -7.56
N GLN A 37 -5.94 -19.58 -6.46
CA GLN A 37 -7.20 -18.81 -6.44
C GLN A 37 -6.95 -17.32 -6.60
N ALA A 38 -5.90 -16.79 -5.95
CA ALA A 38 -5.48 -15.39 -6.11
C ALA A 38 -5.07 -15.09 -7.56
N GLY A 39 -4.29 -15.99 -8.18
CA GLY A 39 -3.91 -15.87 -9.60
C GLY A 39 -5.11 -15.96 -10.54
N ALA A 40 -6.06 -16.87 -10.27
CA ALA A 40 -7.29 -16.97 -11.05
C ALA A 40 -8.16 -15.70 -10.95
N PHE A 41 -8.29 -15.13 -9.74
CA PHE A 41 -8.95 -13.84 -9.54
C PHE A 41 -8.24 -12.71 -10.29
N ALA A 42 -6.91 -12.61 -10.17
CA ALA A 42 -6.12 -11.58 -10.84
C ALA A 42 -6.26 -11.65 -12.37
N MET A 43 -6.25 -12.86 -12.95
CA MET A 43 -6.46 -13.06 -14.38
C MET A 43 -7.90 -12.69 -14.81
N ALA A 44 -8.92 -13.06 -14.01
CA ALA A 44 -10.29 -12.67 -14.28
C ALA A 44 -10.44 -11.13 -14.30
N VAL A 45 -9.86 -10.43 -13.31
CA VAL A 45 -9.82 -8.96 -13.26
C VAL A 45 -9.05 -8.37 -14.44
N CYS A 46 -7.92 -8.98 -14.85
CA CYS A 46 -7.14 -8.52 -16.01
C CYS A 46 -7.96 -8.57 -17.31
N LEU A 47 -8.77 -9.61 -17.51
CA LEU A 47 -9.54 -9.82 -18.73
C LEU A 47 -10.88 -9.07 -18.75
N LYS A 48 -11.53 -8.89 -17.59
CA LYS A 48 -12.89 -8.32 -17.50
C LYS A 48 -12.92 -6.92 -16.88
N GLY A 49 -11.89 -6.55 -16.16
CA GLY A 49 -11.85 -5.33 -15.38
C GLY A 49 -12.73 -5.40 -14.12
N LEU A 50 -12.77 -4.27 -13.43
CA LEU A 50 -13.69 -3.95 -12.34
C LEU A 50 -14.23 -2.54 -12.59
N SER A 51 -15.48 -2.26 -12.21
CA SER A 51 -16.02 -0.91 -12.12
C SER A 51 -15.22 -0.05 -11.15
N GLU A 52 -15.47 1.26 -11.16
CA GLU A 52 -14.88 2.19 -10.21
C GLU A 52 -15.29 1.83 -8.77
N GLU A 53 -16.56 1.51 -8.56
CA GLU A 53 -17.12 1.11 -7.27
C GLU A 53 -16.44 -0.16 -6.74
N ALA A 54 -16.26 -1.17 -7.59
CA ALA A 54 -15.57 -2.40 -7.21
C ALA A 54 -14.06 -2.17 -6.95
N ARG A 55 -13.40 -1.26 -7.68
CA ARG A 55 -12.00 -0.88 -7.41
C ARG A 55 -11.86 -0.18 -6.07
N VAL A 56 -12.77 0.72 -5.73
CA VAL A 56 -12.81 1.39 -4.42
C VAL A 56 -13.01 0.35 -3.32
N ALA A 57 -13.99 -0.55 -3.49
CA ALA A 57 -14.28 -1.60 -2.51
C ALA A 57 -13.07 -2.54 -2.30
N LEU A 58 -12.39 -2.96 -3.38
CA LEU A 58 -11.18 -3.79 -3.28
C LEU A 58 -10.03 -3.03 -2.60
N THR A 59 -9.85 -1.74 -2.93
CA THR A 59 -8.82 -0.88 -2.33
C THR A 59 -9.02 -0.75 -0.82
N LEU A 60 -10.25 -0.44 -0.39
CA LEU A 60 -10.61 -0.35 1.04
C LEU A 60 -10.45 -1.71 1.73
N ALA A 61 -10.90 -2.79 1.09
CA ALA A 61 -10.75 -4.15 1.62
C ALA A 61 -9.28 -4.56 1.83
N MET A 62 -8.38 -4.19 0.92
CA MET A 62 -6.95 -4.46 1.07
C MET A 62 -6.31 -3.55 2.13
N ARG A 63 -6.67 -2.27 2.19
CA ARG A 63 -6.25 -1.34 3.26
C ARG A 63 -6.64 -1.91 4.63
N ASP A 64 -7.91 -2.29 4.79
CA ASP A 64 -8.50 -2.75 6.06
C ASP A 64 -8.09 -4.20 6.42
N SER A 65 -7.30 -4.87 5.57
CA SER A 65 -6.74 -6.18 5.90
C SER A 65 -5.60 -6.12 6.93
N GLY A 66 -5.13 -4.91 7.26
CA GLY A 66 -4.02 -4.66 8.17
C GLY A 66 -4.18 -3.37 8.97
N ASP A 67 -3.06 -2.85 9.44
CA ASP A 67 -3.04 -1.62 10.24
C ASP A 67 -3.42 -0.40 9.39
N VAL A 68 -4.24 0.49 9.96
CA VAL A 68 -4.62 1.78 9.36
C VAL A 68 -4.14 2.89 10.29
N LEU A 69 -3.10 3.60 9.87
CA LEU A 69 -2.48 4.64 10.68
C LEU A 69 -3.39 5.87 10.77
N ALA A 70 -3.76 6.24 11.99
CA ALA A 70 -4.46 7.48 12.31
C ALA A 70 -3.50 8.53 12.86
N TRP A 71 -3.77 9.80 12.55
CA TRP A 71 -2.98 10.96 12.93
C TRP A 71 -3.91 12.02 13.51
N ASP A 72 -3.65 12.46 14.75
CA ASP A 72 -4.54 13.36 15.48
C ASP A 72 -4.24 14.85 15.22
N GLY A 73 -5.25 15.70 15.41
CA GLY A 73 -5.15 17.16 15.34
C GLY A 73 -5.44 17.75 13.95
N ASP A 74 -5.45 19.08 13.88
CA ASP A 74 -5.95 19.82 12.70
C ASP A 74 -4.87 20.10 11.65
N VAL A 75 -3.70 19.47 11.77
CA VAL A 75 -2.59 19.64 10.83
C VAL A 75 -2.79 18.71 9.64
N PRO A 76 -2.77 19.20 8.39
CA PRO A 76 -2.89 18.36 7.21
C PRO A 76 -1.82 17.26 7.16
N VAL A 77 -2.27 16.02 6.99
CA VAL A 77 -1.39 14.86 6.75
C VAL A 77 -1.34 14.64 5.25
N ILE A 78 -0.15 14.80 4.67
CA ILE A 78 0.06 14.80 3.23
C ILE A 78 1.11 13.74 2.90
N ASP A 79 0.86 12.99 1.82
CA ASP A 79 1.82 12.05 1.27
C ASP A 79 1.91 12.19 -0.25
N LYS A 80 3.01 11.70 -0.84
CA LYS A 80 3.19 11.61 -2.28
C LYS A 80 3.57 10.18 -2.65
N HIS A 81 2.75 9.57 -3.52
CA HIS A 81 3.03 8.28 -4.11
C HIS A 81 3.48 8.39 -5.57
N SER A 82 4.45 7.58 -5.99
CA SER A 82 4.99 7.52 -7.36
C SER A 82 4.78 6.12 -7.93
N THR A 83 4.41 6.02 -9.20
CA THR A 83 4.38 4.72 -9.91
C THR A 83 5.78 4.15 -10.19
N GLY A 84 6.83 4.93 -9.93
CA GLY A 84 8.23 4.57 -10.19
C GLY A 84 8.81 5.24 -11.44
N GLY A 85 10.12 5.43 -11.45
CA GLY A 85 10.85 6.08 -12.54
C GLY A 85 12.36 6.11 -12.30
N ILE A 86 13.13 6.26 -13.39
CA ILE A 86 14.59 6.35 -13.30
C ILE A 86 14.99 7.75 -12.83
N GLY A 87 15.81 7.83 -11.79
CA GLY A 87 16.30 9.12 -11.26
C GLY A 87 15.27 9.93 -10.45
N ASP A 88 14.11 9.38 -10.11
CA ASP A 88 13.07 10.10 -9.35
C ASP A 88 13.49 10.37 -7.90
N CYS A 89 14.01 11.57 -7.63
CA CYS A 89 14.42 12.01 -6.29
C CYS A 89 13.40 12.95 -5.62
N VAL A 90 12.17 13.05 -6.15
CA VAL A 90 11.18 14.05 -5.70
C VAL A 90 10.88 13.93 -4.21
N SER A 91 10.67 12.71 -3.70
CA SER A 91 10.32 12.48 -2.28
C SER A 91 11.35 13.05 -1.30
N LEU A 92 12.64 12.98 -1.64
CA LEU A 92 13.73 13.46 -0.78
C LEU A 92 13.70 14.99 -0.59
N VAL A 93 13.18 15.71 -1.58
CA VAL A 93 13.08 17.18 -1.56
C VAL A 93 11.69 17.62 -1.11
N LEU A 94 10.63 16.93 -1.54
CA LEU A 94 9.25 17.31 -1.29
C LEU A 94 8.86 17.14 0.18
N ALA A 95 9.30 16.07 0.84
CA ALA A 95 8.96 15.82 2.24
C ALA A 95 9.40 16.97 3.18
N PRO A 96 10.67 17.45 3.15
CA PRO A 96 11.07 18.60 3.97
C PRO A 96 10.42 19.91 3.52
N MET A 97 10.13 20.10 2.22
CA MET A 97 9.42 21.30 1.75
C MET A 97 8.00 21.40 2.32
N LEU A 98 7.24 20.29 2.31
CA LEU A 98 5.89 20.23 2.87
C LEU A 98 5.91 20.41 4.40
N ALA A 99 6.87 19.79 5.09
CA ALA A 99 7.07 19.99 6.52
C ALA A 99 7.37 21.45 6.88
N ALA A 100 8.21 22.14 6.08
CA ALA A 100 8.57 23.53 6.30
C ALA A 100 7.38 24.51 6.19
N VAL A 101 6.32 24.14 5.46
CA VAL A 101 5.08 24.93 5.36
C VAL A 101 3.97 24.43 6.31
N GLY A 102 4.31 23.56 7.25
CA GLY A 102 3.43 23.16 8.35
C GLY A 102 2.59 21.90 8.13
N ALA A 103 2.86 21.10 7.08
CA ALA A 103 2.20 19.80 6.90
C ALA A 103 2.90 18.68 7.70
N ARG A 104 2.19 17.58 7.96
CA ARG A 104 2.78 16.32 8.46
C ARG A 104 2.94 15.33 7.31
N VAL A 105 4.14 14.77 7.16
CA VAL A 105 4.50 13.90 6.03
C VAL A 105 5.03 12.55 6.52
N PRO A 106 4.16 11.60 6.90
CA PRO A 106 4.53 10.25 7.30
C PRO A 106 4.68 9.32 6.09
N MET A 107 5.68 9.58 5.24
CA MET A 107 5.82 8.89 3.96
C MET A 107 6.30 7.45 4.15
N ILE A 108 5.46 6.49 3.78
CA ILE A 108 5.81 5.07 3.72
C ILE A 108 6.28 4.76 2.29
N SER A 109 7.56 4.41 2.15
CA SER A 109 8.22 4.20 0.87
C SER A 109 8.62 2.74 0.63
N GLY A 110 8.82 2.41 -0.64
CA GLY A 110 9.34 1.11 -1.08
C GLY A 110 10.82 1.16 -1.48
N ARG A 111 11.40 -0.03 -1.62
CA ARG A 111 12.71 -0.23 -2.26
C ARG A 111 12.56 -0.32 -3.78
N GLY A 112 13.68 -0.21 -4.49
CA GLY A 112 13.74 -0.35 -5.93
C GLY A 112 13.32 -1.75 -6.40
N LEU A 113 12.69 -1.79 -7.56
CA LEU A 113 12.27 -3.02 -8.23
C LEU A 113 12.76 -3.00 -9.68
N GLY A 114 13.48 -4.05 -10.07
CA GLY A 114 14.09 -4.15 -11.40
C GLY A 114 15.08 -3.01 -11.66
N HIS A 115 14.87 -2.26 -12.74
CA HIS A 115 15.73 -1.16 -13.16
C HIS A 115 15.39 0.19 -12.51
N THR A 116 14.31 0.25 -11.72
CA THR A 116 13.90 1.46 -11.00
C THR A 116 14.53 1.47 -9.60
N GLY A 117 15.12 2.59 -9.21
CA GLY A 117 15.66 2.76 -7.85
C GLY A 117 14.56 3.12 -6.84
N GLY A 118 14.75 2.78 -5.57
CA GLY A 118 13.82 3.13 -4.49
C GLY A 118 14.25 4.36 -3.70
N THR A 119 13.28 5.06 -3.12
CA THR A 119 13.55 6.18 -2.18
C THR A 119 14.33 5.68 -0.96
N LEU A 120 14.00 4.49 -0.45
CA LEU A 120 14.69 3.91 0.71
C LEU A 120 16.16 3.61 0.43
N ASP A 121 16.47 3.07 -0.75
CA ASP A 121 17.85 2.74 -1.13
C ASP A 121 18.72 4.01 -1.22
N LYS A 122 18.12 5.14 -1.61
CA LYS A 122 18.80 6.45 -1.64
C LYS A 122 19.05 7.00 -0.24
N LEU A 123 18.11 6.82 0.68
CA LEU A 123 18.27 7.26 2.07
C LEU A 123 19.34 6.45 2.80
N GLU A 124 19.37 5.14 2.60
CA GLU A 124 20.36 4.25 3.24
C GLU A 124 21.77 4.36 2.64
N ALA A 125 21.95 5.12 1.55
CA ALA A 125 23.27 5.53 1.08
C ALA A 125 23.94 6.53 2.04
N ILE A 126 23.18 7.17 2.93
CA ILE A 126 23.70 8.04 3.99
C ILE A 126 24.19 7.15 5.14
N PRO A 127 25.49 7.21 5.52
CA PRO A 127 26.03 6.35 6.57
C PRO A 127 25.28 6.47 7.90
N GLY A 128 24.82 5.33 8.42
CA GLY A 128 24.12 5.24 9.71
C GLY A 128 22.61 5.47 9.66
N VAL A 129 22.03 5.78 8.49
CA VAL A 129 20.57 5.90 8.33
C VAL A 129 19.95 4.51 8.15
N SER A 130 18.95 4.20 8.96
CA SER A 130 18.07 3.03 8.80
C SER A 130 16.67 3.49 8.42
N THR A 131 16.04 2.79 7.48
CA THR A 131 14.64 3.02 7.10
C THR A 131 13.66 2.02 7.74
N ASP A 132 14.18 1.04 8.47
CA ASP A 132 13.38 0.14 9.31
C ASP A 132 13.12 0.83 10.65
N VAL A 133 11.91 1.36 10.79
CA VAL A 133 11.47 2.20 11.91
C VAL A 133 10.09 1.70 12.33
N ASP A 134 9.88 1.52 13.64
CA ASP A 134 8.58 1.11 14.15
C ASP A 134 7.56 2.27 14.14
N GLU A 135 6.30 1.96 14.42
CA GLU A 135 5.23 2.96 14.37
C GLU A 135 5.40 4.07 15.42
N ASP A 136 5.87 3.73 16.62
CA ASP A 136 6.04 4.70 17.70
C ASP A 136 7.17 5.69 17.35
N ASP A 137 8.26 5.19 16.79
CA ASP A 137 9.38 5.99 16.31
C ASP A 137 8.97 6.87 15.13
N LEU A 138 8.20 6.33 14.17
CA LEU A 138 7.62 7.10 13.06
C LEU A 138 6.78 8.28 13.58
N ARG A 139 5.90 8.03 14.57
CA ARG A 139 5.08 9.07 15.19
C ARG A 139 5.94 10.15 15.86
N ARG A 140 6.98 9.76 16.59
CA ARG A 140 7.91 10.71 17.23
C ARG A 140 8.68 11.54 16.22
N MET A 141 9.17 10.93 15.14
CA MET A 141 9.88 11.63 14.07
C MET A 141 8.97 12.68 13.43
N VAL A 142 7.77 12.29 12.98
CA VAL A 142 6.82 13.20 12.33
C VAL A 142 6.38 14.33 13.27
N ALA A 143 6.20 14.05 14.57
CA ALA A 143 5.88 15.08 15.55
C ALA A 143 7.04 16.08 15.77
N ALA A 144 8.29 15.61 15.73
CA ALA A 144 9.47 16.43 15.97
C ALA A 144 9.91 17.25 14.75
N THR A 145 9.80 16.69 13.55
CA THR A 145 10.40 17.27 12.32
C THR A 145 9.36 17.66 11.27
N GLY A 146 8.10 17.23 11.43
CA GLY A 146 7.05 17.35 10.42
C GLY A 146 7.11 16.29 9.31
N ALA A 147 8.20 15.50 9.18
CA ALA A 147 8.33 14.52 8.13
C ALA A 147 9.20 13.30 8.50
N ALA A 148 8.84 12.14 8.00
CA ALA A 148 9.66 10.93 8.01
C ALA A 148 9.45 10.15 6.71
N ILE A 149 10.51 9.50 6.24
CA ILE A 149 10.44 8.56 5.11
C ILE A 149 10.94 7.21 5.62
N VAL A 150 10.02 6.25 5.74
CA VAL A 150 10.29 4.94 6.37
C VAL A 150 9.80 3.80 5.49
N SER A 151 10.25 2.59 5.79
CA SER A 151 9.75 1.37 5.15
C SER A 151 8.36 0.99 5.64
N ALA A 152 7.60 0.29 4.79
CA ALA A 152 6.30 -0.24 5.17
C ALA A 152 6.45 -1.38 6.19
N SER A 153 5.72 -1.28 7.31
CA SER A 153 5.60 -2.41 8.24
C SER A 153 4.91 -3.58 7.54
N ARG A 154 5.22 -4.82 7.97
CA ARG A 154 4.57 -6.03 7.43
C ARG A 154 3.06 -6.09 7.71
N ARG A 155 2.56 -5.23 8.60
CA ARG A 155 1.16 -5.19 9.02
C ARG A 155 0.32 -4.23 8.17
N ILE A 156 0.93 -3.37 7.36
CA ILE A 156 0.20 -2.50 6.41
C ILE A 156 -0.23 -3.33 5.19
N ALA A 157 -1.53 -3.33 4.89
CA ALA A 157 -2.14 -3.95 3.71
C ALA A 157 -1.59 -5.36 3.33
N PRO A 158 -1.61 -6.36 4.25
CA PRO A 158 -1.08 -7.70 4.00
C PRO A 158 -1.75 -8.42 2.82
N ALA A 159 -3.02 -8.13 2.53
CA ALA A 159 -3.70 -8.66 1.35
C ALA A 159 -3.06 -8.20 0.03
N ASP A 160 -2.70 -6.90 -0.05
CA ASP A 160 -2.03 -6.33 -1.22
C ASP A 160 -0.64 -6.94 -1.40
N LYS A 161 0.15 -7.01 -0.32
CA LYS A 161 1.47 -7.66 -0.35
C LYS A 161 1.40 -9.06 -0.92
N ARG A 162 0.40 -9.85 -0.50
CA ARG A 162 0.20 -11.21 -1.02
C ARG A 162 -0.22 -11.20 -2.48
N LEU A 163 -1.22 -10.41 -2.85
CA LEU A 163 -1.72 -10.37 -4.22
C LEU A 163 -0.63 -9.88 -5.19
N TYR A 164 0.18 -8.90 -4.79
CA TYR A 164 1.34 -8.43 -5.55
C TYR A 164 2.37 -9.54 -5.75
N ALA A 165 2.68 -10.35 -4.73
CA ALA A 165 3.64 -11.45 -4.85
C ALA A 165 3.17 -12.60 -5.77
N VAL A 166 1.86 -12.77 -5.94
CA VAL A 166 1.27 -13.76 -6.86
C VAL A 166 1.24 -13.26 -8.31
N ARG A 167 1.23 -11.93 -8.52
CA ARG A 167 1.17 -11.28 -9.84
C ARG A 167 2.55 -11.16 -10.48
#